data_AF-A0A4Y6PPY8-F1
#
_entry.id   AF-A0A4Y6PPY8-F1
#
_cell.length_a   1.000
_cell.length_b   1.000
_cell.length_c   1.000
_cell.angle_alpha   90.00
_cell.angle_beta   90.00
_cell.angle_gamma   90.00
#
_symmetry.space_group_name_H-M   'P 1'
#
loop_
_entity.id
_entity.type
_entity.pdbx_description
1 polymer ?
#
loop_
_entity_poly.entity_id
_entity_poly.type
_entity_poly.pdbx_seq_one_letter_code
_entity_poly.pdbx_strand_id
1 'polypeptide(L)'
;MIWDLWKKSFYAWENATADYLEEVLKNPLVLGPSGAVLNGMMKLKAKKQEATTKWWSSMGLPTKHDQERALHALNKLESRLLDMEEELWELKQQKNQEQAAAE
;
A
#
# COMPACT_ATOMS: atom_id res chain seq x y z
N MET A 1 17.05 37.60 20.67
CA MET A 1 15.88 38.28 21.29
C MET A 1 14.53 37.73 20.80
N ILE A 2 14.10 37.95 19.54
CA ILE A 2 12.81 37.42 19.06
C ILE A 2 12.79 35.88 18.98
N TRP A 3 13.89 35.28 18.54
CA TRP A 3 14.05 33.83 18.47
C TRP A 3 14.00 33.15 19.85
N ASP A 4 14.61 33.78 20.85
CA ASP A 4 14.65 33.25 22.21
C ASP A 4 13.28 33.31 22.89
N LEU A 5 12.52 34.38 22.63
CA LEU A 5 11.15 34.53 23.12
C LEU A 5 10.20 33.52 22.47
N TRP A 6 10.36 33.28 21.15
CA TRP A 6 9.62 32.25 20.43
C TRP A 6 9.92 30.86 20.98
N LYS A 7 11.21 30.51 21.13
CA LYS A 7 11.62 29.23 21.74
C LYS A 7 11.05 29.05 23.13
N LYS A 8 11.12 30.06 24.00
CA LYS A 8 10.59 29.98 25.36
C LYS A 8 9.07 29.74 25.38
N SER A 9 8.35 30.41 24.48
CA SER A 9 6.90 30.24 24.34
C SER A 9 6.54 28.88 23.74
N PHE A 10 7.33 28.40 22.77
CA PHE A 10 7.20 27.07 22.19
C PHE A 10 7.43 25.98 23.25
N TYR A 11 8.50 26.08 24.04
CA TYR A 11 8.77 25.12 25.12
C TYR A 11 7.70 25.14 26.22
N ALA A 12 7.15 26.32 26.56
CA ALA A 12 6.05 26.40 27.51
C ALA A 12 4.78 25.72 26.97
N TRP A 13 4.47 25.91 25.69
CA TRP A 13 3.36 25.23 25.02
C TRP A 13 3.59 23.73 24.88
N GLU A 14 4.79 23.32 24.47
CA GLU A 14 5.20 21.92 24.32
C GLU A 14 5.07 21.17 25.64
N ASN A 15 5.60 21.72 26.73
CA ASN A 15 5.50 21.11 28.05
C ASN A 15 4.04 21.02 28.52
N ALA A 16 3.24 22.08 28.37
CA ALA A 16 1.83 22.04 28.76
C ALA A 16 1.02 21.03 27.93
N THR A 17 1.35 20.90 26.64
CA THR A 17 0.72 19.94 25.74
C THR A 17 1.18 18.52 26.05
N ALA A 18 2.46 18.33 26.37
CA ALA A 18 3.03 17.05 26.76
C ALA A 18 2.41 16.54 28.06
N ASP A 19 2.30 17.38 29.10
CA ASP A 19 1.67 17.02 30.37
C ASP A 19 0.20 16.61 30.18
N TYR A 20 -0.55 17.37 29.38
CA TYR A 20 -1.94 17.05 29.05
C TYR A 20 -2.07 15.74 28.25
N LEU A 21 -1.22 15.54 27.23
CA LEU A 21 -1.20 14.30 26.45
C LEU A 21 -0.77 13.11 27.30
N GLU A 22 0.17 13.29 28.23
CA GLU A 22 0.61 12.25 29.14
C GLU A 22 -0.52 11.83 30.08
N GLU A 23 -1.31 12.77 30.59
CA GLU A 23 -2.50 12.48 31.41
C GLU A 23 -3.58 11.72 30.60
N VAL A 24 -3.84 12.16 29.36
CA VAL A 24 -4.80 11.50 28.46
C VAL A 24 -4.35 10.10 28.05
N LEU A 25 -3.06 9.91 27.76
CA LEU A 25 -2.47 8.64 27.34
C LEU A 25 -2.20 7.69 28.52
N LYS A 26 -2.07 8.19 29.75
CA LYS A 26 -1.96 7.33 30.94
C LYS A 26 -3.31 6.99 31.54
N ASN A 27 -4.39 7.68 31.16
CA ASN A 27 -5.72 7.41 31.68
C ASN A 27 -6.40 6.24 30.93
N PRO A 28 -6.53 5.05 31.54
CA PRO A 28 -7.14 3.88 30.91
C PRO A 28 -8.63 4.09 30.59
N LEU A 29 -9.30 5.05 31.25
CA LEU A 29 -10.69 5.41 30.98
C LEU A 29 -10.86 6.21 29.68
N VAL A 30 -9.79 6.77 29.11
CA VAL A 30 -9.83 7.42 27.80
C VAL A 30 -9.33 6.46 26.73
N LEU A 31 -8.19 5.80 26.96
CA LEU A 31 -7.59 4.89 25.99
C LEU A 31 -8.45 3.66 25.67
N GLY A 32 -9.10 3.05 26.68
CA GLY A 32 -9.94 1.88 26.46
C GLY A 32 -11.16 2.20 25.58
N PRO A 33 -12.02 3.15 25.98
CA PRO A 33 -13.19 3.53 25.20
C PRO A 33 -12.84 4.14 23.82
N SER A 34 -11.80 4.97 23.73
CA SER A 34 -11.38 5.54 22.43
C SER A 34 -10.86 4.48 21.47
N GLY A 35 -10.08 3.51 21.95
CA GLY A 35 -9.63 2.37 21.15
C GLY A 35 -10.78 1.49 20.68
N ALA A 36 -11.77 1.24 21.54
CA ALA A 36 -12.97 0.48 21.19
C ALA A 36 -13.81 1.20 20.12
N VAL A 37 -14.00 2.51 20.26
CA VAL A 37 -14.72 3.35 19.30
C VAL A 37 -13.97 3.40 17.96
N LEU A 38 -12.66 3.63 17.96
CA LEU A 38 -11.84 3.64 16.75
C LEU A 38 -11.89 2.28 16.03
N ASN A 39 -11.78 1.18 16.78
CA ASN A 39 -11.91 -0.16 16.23
C ASN A 39 -13.30 -0.40 15.62
N GLY A 40 -14.35 0.06 16.30
CA GLY A 40 -15.73 0.04 15.77
C GLY A 40 -15.87 0.81 14.47
N MET A 41 -15.35 2.05 14.41
CA MET A 41 -15.34 2.88 13.20
C MET A 41 -14.57 2.23 12.06
N MET A 42 -13.40 1.65 12.34
CA MET A 42 -12.58 0.98 11.32
C MET A 42 -13.29 -0.27 10.77
N LYS A 43 -13.92 -1.08 11.62
CA LYS A 43 -14.74 -2.22 11.20
C LYS A 43 -15.95 -1.77 10.36
N LEU A 44 -16.61 -0.68 10.73
CA LEU A 44 -17.71 -0.12 9.96
C LEU A 44 -17.24 0.38 8.59
N LYS A 45 -16.12 1.09 8.55
CA LYS A 45 -15.49 1.55 7.30
C LYS A 45 -15.15 0.38 6.38
N ALA A 46 -14.56 -0.69 6.94
CA ALA A 46 -14.24 -1.91 6.20
C ALA A 46 -15.51 -2.56 5.61
N LYS A 47 -16.55 -2.74 6.42
CA LYS A 47 -17.84 -3.28 5.94
C LYS A 47 -18.49 -2.42 4.85
N LYS A 48 -18.43 -1.09 5.00
CA LYS A 48 -18.94 -0.15 3.99
C LYS A 48 -18.19 -0.32 2.67
N GLN A 49 -16.86 -0.39 2.73
CA GLN A 49 -16.03 -0.58 1.54
C GLN A 49 -16.35 -1.92 0.85
N GLU A 50 -16.46 -3.01 1.62
CA GLU A 50 -16.85 -4.31 1.09
C GLU A 50 -18.23 -4.29 0.41
N ALA A 51 -19.21 -3.64 1.03
CA ALA A 51 -20.55 -3.50 0.46
C ALA A 51 -20.55 -2.70 -0.85
N THR A 52 -19.80 -1.60 -0.91
CA THR A 52 -19.65 -0.79 -2.13
C THR A 52 -18.95 -1.57 -3.24
N THR A 53 -17.88 -2.33 -2.91
CA THR A 53 -17.20 -3.20 -3.87
C THR A 53 -18.13 -4.28 -4.42
N LYS A 54 -18.91 -4.95 -3.55
CA LYS A 54 -19.90 -5.95 -3.98
C LYS A 54 -20.99 -5.34 -4.86
N TRP A 55 -21.46 -4.14 -4.52
CA TRP A 55 -22.47 -3.44 -5.30
C TRP A 55 -21.94 -3.09 -6.70
N TRP A 56 -20.75 -2.49 -6.80
CA TRP A 56 -20.11 -2.22 -8.09
C TRP A 56 -19.87 -3.49 -8.90
N SER A 57 -19.39 -4.56 -8.25
CA SER A 57 -19.21 -5.87 -8.88
C SER A 57 -20.54 -6.45 -9.39
N SER A 58 -21.63 -6.32 -8.63
CA SER A 58 -22.96 -6.79 -9.05
C SER A 58 -23.53 -6.02 -10.25
N MET A 59 -23.11 -4.77 -10.44
CA MET A 59 -23.43 -3.95 -11.61
C MET A 59 -22.44 -4.17 -12.77
N GLY A 60 -21.47 -5.08 -12.62
CA GLY A 60 -20.46 -5.36 -13.64
C GLY A 60 -19.40 -4.26 -13.79
N LEU A 61 -19.30 -3.33 -12.84
CA LEU A 61 -18.26 -2.28 -12.87
C LEU A 61 -16.93 -2.83 -12.31
N PRO A 62 -15.79 -2.56 -12.99
CA PRO A 62 -14.50 -3.03 -12.54
C PRO A 62 -14.10 -2.39 -11.22
N THR A 63 -13.71 -3.22 -10.24
CA THR A 63 -13.28 -2.77 -8.92
C THR A 63 -11.77 -2.57 -8.86
N LYS A 64 -11.26 -1.89 -7.83
CA LYS A 64 -9.82 -1.75 -7.58
C LYS A 64 -9.09 -3.11 -7.56
N HIS A 65 -9.73 -4.12 -6.96
CA HIS A 65 -9.16 -5.46 -6.89
C HIS A 65 -9.06 -6.12 -8.27
N ASP A 66 -10.05 -5.90 -9.13
CA ASP A 66 -10.01 -6.40 -10.50
C ASP A 66 -8.91 -5.71 -11.32
N GLN A 67 -8.67 -4.42 -11.09
CA GLN A 67 -7.57 -3.68 -11.69
C GLN A 67 -6.20 -4.22 -11.24
N GLU A 68 -6.02 -4.50 -9.95
CA GLU A 68 -4.78 -5.10 -9.42
C GLU A 68 -4.52 -6.49 -10.02
N ARG A 69 -5.56 -7.32 -10.14
CA ARG A 69 -5.47 -8.63 -10.79
C ARG A 69 -5.12 -8.53 -12.27
N ALA A 70 -5.72 -7.58 -12.99
CA ALA A 70 -5.43 -7.34 -14.40
C ALA A 70 -3.98 -6.89 -14.60
N LEU A 71 -3.49 -5.93 -13.79
CA LEU A 71 -2.11 -5.47 -13.81
C LEU A 71 -1.13 -6.59 -13.50
N HIS A 72 -1.43 -7.43 -12.50
CA HIS A 72 -0.58 -8.57 -12.17
C HIS A 72 -0.54 -9.61 -13.30
N ALA A 73 -1.68 -9.88 -13.93
CA ALA A 73 -1.74 -10.77 -15.09
C ALA A 73 -0.95 -10.22 -16.29
N LEU A 74 -1.04 -8.91 -16.55
CA LEU A 74 -0.27 -8.23 -17.60
C LEU A 74 1.24 -8.36 -17.34
N ASN A 75 1.69 -8.05 -16.12
CA ASN A 75 3.09 -8.18 -15.75
C ASN A 75 3.60 -9.63 -15.93
N LYS A 76 2.77 -10.62 -15.56
CA LYS A 76 3.13 -12.03 -15.74
C LYS A 76 3.21 -12.45 -17.21
N LEU A 77 2.35 -11.89 -18.06
CA LEU A 77 2.42 -12.12 -19.51
C LEU A 77 3.67 -11.49 -20.10
N GLU A 78 4.00 -10.26 -19.70
CA GLU A 78 5.23 -9.57 -20.12
C GLU A 78 6.48 -10.37 -19.75
N SER A 79 6.60 -10.84 -18.50
CA SER A 79 7.76 -11.67 -18.11
C SER A 79 7.88 -12.93 -18.96
N ARG A 80 6.77 -13.63 -19.22
CA ARG A 80 6.80 -14.85 -20.05
C ARG A 80 7.16 -14.57 -21.51
N LEU A 81 6.74 -13.42 -22.05
CA LEU A 81 7.13 -13.01 -23.39
C LEU A 81 8.63 -12.77 -23.47
N LEU A 82 9.19 -12.07 -22.48
CA LEU A 82 10.63 -11.85 -22.40
C LEU A 82 11.42 -13.16 -22.32
N ASP A 83 10.98 -14.10 -21.47
CA ASP A 83 11.62 -15.42 -21.35
C ASP A 83 11.60 -16.19 -22.68
N MET A 84 10.46 -16.14 -23.40
CA MET A 84 10.33 -16.78 -24.71
C MET A 84 11.18 -16.10 -25.79
N GLU A 85 11.30 -14.77 -25.75
CA GLU A 85 12.15 -14.02 -26.67
C GLU A 85 13.63 -14.40 -26.47
N GLU A 86 14.06 -14.59 -25.22
CA GLU A 86 15.41 -15.04 -24.88
C GLU A 86 15.67 -16.47 -25.39
N GLU A 87 14.78 -17.43 -25.09
CA GLU A 87 14.91 -18.82 -25.57
C GLU A 87 14.96 -18.91 -27.10
N LEU A 88 14.11 -18.13 -27.80
CA LEU A 88 14.13 -18.07 -29.26
C LEU A 88 15.45 -17.50 -29.80
N TRP A 89 16.04 -16.55 -29.10
CA TRP A 89 17.32 -15.97 -29.48
C TRP A 89 18.45 -16.99 -29.31
N GLU A 90 18.49 -17.70 -28.17
CA GLU A 90 19.46 -18.76 -27.91
C GLU A 90 19.38 -19.89 -28.94
N LEU A 91 18.18 -20.39 -29.24
CA LEU A 91 17.97 -21.45 -30.22
C LEU A 91 18.42 -21.04 -31.62
N LYS A 92 18.17 -19.78 -32.02
CA LYS A 92 18.66 -19.25 -33.29
C LYS A 92 20.19 -19.20 -33.33
N GLN A 93 20.84 -18.81 -32.24
CA GLN A 93 22.30 -18.78 -32.17
C GLN A 93 22.90 -20.19 -32.24
N GLN A 94 22.35 -21.15 -31.50
CA GLN A 94 22.79 -22.55 -31.54
C GLN A 94 22.70 -23.10 -32.97
N LYS A 95 21.55 -22.90 -33.64
CA LYS A 95 21.36 -23.34 -35.02
C LYS A 95 22.36 -22.70 -35.98
N ASN A 96 22.64 -21.41 -35.84
CA ASN A 96 23.63 -20.71 -36.67
C ASN A 96 25.05 -21.26 -36.44
N GLN A 97 25.40 -21.59 -35.19
CA GLN A 97 26.69 -22.20 -34.85
C GLN A 97 26.83 -23.62 -35.41
N GLU A 98 25.78 -24.43 -35.33
CA GLU A 98 25.73 -25.76 -35.94
C GLU A 98 25.89 -25.71 -37.46
N GLN A 99 25.24 -24.74 -38.11
CA GLN A 99 25.39 -24.53 -39.56
C GLN A 99 26.81 -24.09 -39.93
N ALA A 100 27.41 -23.19 -39.17
CA ALA A 100 28.80 -22.75 -39.39
C ALA A 100 29.85 -23.84 -39.09
N ALA A 101 29.52 -24.84 -38.26
CA ALA A 101 30.40 -25.98 -37.98
C ALA A 101 30.25 -27.13 -39.00
N ALA A 102 29.16 -27.13 -39.78
CA ALA A 102 28.89 -28.11 -40.82
C ALA A 102 29.39 -27.68 -42.22
N GLU A 103 29.75 -26.40 -42.39
CA GLU A 103 30.43 -25.83 -43.56
C GLU A 103 31.97 -25.85 -43.38
#